data_AF-A0A3N5LAV4-F1
#
_entry.id   AF-A0A3N5LAV4-F1
#
_cell.length_a   1.000
_cell.length_b   1.000
_cell.length_c   1.000
_cell.angle_alpha   90.00
_cell.angle_beta   90.00
_cell.angle_gamma   90.00
#
_symmetry.space_group_name_H-M   'P 1'
#
loop_
_entity.id
_entity.type
_entity.pdbx_description
1 polymer ?
#
loop_
_entity_poly.entity_id
_entity_poly.type
_entity_poly.pdbx_seq_one_letter_code
_entity_poly.pdbx_strand_id
1 'polypeptide(L)'
;QGVDATTERAIVSLLQDLRQAGKTVVVVHHDLQTVPEYFDWVTLLNVRRIASGKVSEVFTEQNLRLTYGGRIAFLHAGAVQPGADAAEGQIEDAMVREG
;
A
#
# COMPACT_ATOMS: atom_id res chain seq x y z
N GLN A 1 -2.66 -13.58 -5.98
CA GLN A 1 -2.59 -14.11 -7.36
C GLN A 1 -2.10 -15.56 -7.31
N GLY A 2 -2.31 -16.35 -8.36
CA GLY A 2 -2.11 -17.82 -8.37
C GLY A 2 -0.75 -18.31 -8.86
N VAL A 3 0.34 -17.56 -8.64
CA VAL A 3 1.70 -18.00 -8.92
C VAL A 3 2.29 -18.60 -7.64
N ASP A 4 2.92 -19.77 -7.75
CA ASP A 4 3.57 -20.42 -6.60
C ASP A 4 4.74 -19.55 -6.07
N ALA A 5 4.85 -19.40 -4.75
CA ALA A 5 5.86 -18.53 -4.10
C ALA A 5 7.31 -18.94 -4.41
N THR A 6 7.55 -20.19 -4.81
CA THR A 6 8.88 -20.64 -5.27
C THR A 6 9.16 -20.13 -6.68
N THR A 7 8.14 -20.16 -7.54
CA THR A 7 8.24 -19.65 -8.91
C THR A 7 8.43 -18.14 -8.93
N GLU A 8 7.69 -17.42 -8.09
CA GLU A 8 7.85 -15.97 -7.94
C GLU A 8 9.28 -15.60 -7.51
N ARG A 9 9.81 -16.25 -6.48
CA ARG A 9 11.19 -16.01 -6.01
C ARG A 9 12.23 -16.30 -7.10
N ALA A 10 12.06 -17.37 -7.88
CA ALA A 10 12.95 -17.68 -8.99
C ALA A 10 12.93 -16.59 -10.07
N ILE A 11 11.74 -16.08 -10.41
CA ILE A 11 11.58 -14.98 -11.37
C ILE A 11 12.23 -13.70 -10.81
N VAL A 12 11.96 -13.34 -9.55
CA VAL A 12 12.53 -12.14 -8.92
C VAL A 12 14.06 -12.22 -8.90
N SER A 13 14.64 -13.38 -8.54
CA SER A 13 16.10 -13.57 -8.56
C SER A 13 16.67 -13.34 -9.96
N LEU A 14 16.06 -13.90 -11.00
CA LEU A 14 16.49 -13.68 -12.38
C LEU A 14 16.44 -12.19 -12.78
N LEU A 15 15.38 -11.48 -12.37
CA LEU A 15 15.23 -10.05 -12.62
C LEU A 15 16.31 -9.23 -11.91
N GLN A 16 16.69 -9.63 -10.69
CA GLN A 16 17.79 -9.01 -9.95
C GLN A 16 19.15 -9.25 -10.63
N ASP A 17 19.39 -10.43 -11.17
CA ASP A 17 20.62 -10.75 -11.92
C ASP A 17 20.72 -9.92 -13.21
N LEU A 18 19.62 -9.78 -13.94
CA LEU A 18 19.56 -8.91 -15.13
C LEU A 18 19.85 -7.45 -14.78
N ARG A 19 19.30 -6.96 -13.66
CA ARG A 19 19.62 -5.62 -13.14
C ARG A 19 21.12 -5.50 -12.81
N GLN A 20 21.70 -6.48 -12.13
CA GLN A 20 23.15 -6.49 -11.83
C GLN A 20 24.02 -6.49 -13.09
N ALA A 21 23.55 -7.09 -14.17
CA ALA A 21 24.17 -7.03 -15.50
C ALA A 21 23.98 -5.68 -16.23
N GLY A 22 23.50 -4.64 -15.54
CA GLY A 22 23.30 -3.30 -16.08
C GLY A 22 22.07 -3.16 -16.98
N LYS A 23 21.11 -4.08 -16.91
CA LYS A 23 19.84 -3.98 -17.65
C LYS A 23 18.80 -3.23 -16.84
N THR A 24 18.00 -2.41 -17.51
CA THR A 24 16.82 -1.80 -16.89
C THR A 24 15.68 -2.81 -16.90
N VAL A 25 15.11 -3.07 -15.72
CA VAL A 25 13.99 -3.99 -15.53
C VAL A 25 12.79 -3.21 -15.00
N VAL A 26 11.62 -3.42 -15.60
CA VAL A 26 10.36 -2.83 -15.16
C VAL A 26 9.40 -3.95 -14.80
N VAL A 27 8.84 -3.91 -13.59
CA VAL A 27 7.94 -4.93 -13.07
C VAL A 27 6.65 -4.27 -12.59
N VAL A 28 5.51 -4.86 -12.93
CA VAL A 28 4.22 -4.51 -12.33
C VAL A 28 3.99 -5.48 -11.18
N HIS A 29 4.16 -4.98 -9.95
CA HIS A 29 3.96 -5.78 -8.75
C HIS A 29 2.67 -5.43 -8.04
N HIS A 30 2.03 -6.43 -7.44
CA HIS A 30 0.72 -6.28 -6.79
C HIS A 30 0.76 -6.59 -5.29
N ASP A 31 1.77 -7.32 -4.83
CA ASP A 31 1.99 -7.58 -3.41
C ASP A 31 2.86 -6.49 -2.81
N LEU A 32 2.26 -5.66 -1.96
CA LEU A 32 2.92 -4.53 -1.33
C LEU A 32 3.89 -4.95 -0.22
N GLN A 33 3.73 -6.13 0.37
CA GLN A 33 4.58 -6.56 1.49
C GLN A 33 6.00 -6.88 1.05
N THR A 34 6.15 -7.39 -0.16
CA THR A 34 7.44 -7.80 -0.75
C THR A 34 8.14 -6.68 -1.53
N VAL A 35 7.49 -5.53 -1.75
CA VAL A 35 8.09 -4.40 -2.48
C VAL A 35 9.42 -3.94 -1.86
N PRO A 36 9.52 -3.71 -0.54
CA PRO A 36 10.77 -3.26 0.08
C PRO A 36 11.91 -4.27 0.02
N GLU A 37 11.59 -5.56 -0.15
CA GLU A 37 12.59 -6.62 -0.25
C GLU A 37 13.17 -6.72 -1.66
N TYR A 38 12.35 -6.49 -2.69
CA TYR A 38 12.73 -6.81 -4.07
C TYR A 38 13.11 -5.62 -4.94
N PHE A 39 12.67 -4.41 -4.62
CA PHE A 39 12.81 -3.25 -5.51
C PHE A 39 13.52 -2.07 -4.86
N ASP A 40 14.39 -1.43 -5.64
CA ASP A 40 15.10 -0.21 -5.22
C ASP A 40 14.25 1.05 -5.44
N TRP A 41 13.40 1.02 -6.47
CA TRP A 41 12.54 2.12 -6.93
C TRP A 41 11.11 1.67 -7.14
N VAL A 42 10.16 2.57 -6.92
CA VAL A 42 8.74 2.34 -7.12
C VAL A 42 8.07 3.53 -7.80
N THR A 43 7.07 3.25 -8.63
CA THR A 43 6.15 4.25 -9.15
C THR A 43 4.74 3.86 -8.78
N LEU A 44 4.08 4.72 -8.01
CA LEU A 44 2.72 4.52 -7.54
C LEU A 44 1.72 5.22 -8.46
N LEU A 45 0.71 4.47 -8.93
CA LEU A 45 -0.23 4.90 -9.97
C LEU A 45 -1.68 4.69 -9.52
N ASN A 46 -2.52 5.71 -9.69
CA ASN A 46 -3.97 5.63 -9.55
C ASN A 46 -4.65 6.56 -10.54
N VAL A 47 -4.89 6.06 -11.76
CA VAL A 47 -5.31 6.82 -12.97
C VAL A 47 -4.27 7.87 -13.41
N ARG A 48 -3.59 8.52 -12.46
CA ARG A 48 -2.45 9.42 -12.59
C ARG A 48 -1.28 8.92 -11.73
N ARG A 49 -0.09 9.44 -11.99
CA ARG A 49 1.07 9.23 -11.12
C ARG A 49 0.84 9.90 -9.76
N ILE A 50 0.95 9.11 -8.70
CA ILE A 50 0.91 9.60 -7.32
C ILE A 50 2.32 10.02 -6.89
N ALA A 51 3.30 9.12 -7.02
CA ALA A 51 4.69 9.39 -6.69
C ALA A 51 5.62 8.40 -7.43
N SER A 52 6.90 8.77 -7.59
CA SER A 52 7.92 7.94 -8.24
C SER A 52 9.29 8.29 -7.66
N GLY A 53 10.08 7.27 -7.29
CA GLY A 53 11.34 7.46 -6.59
C GLY A 53 11.83 6.19 -5.89
N LYS A 54 12.82 6.35 -5.00
CA LYS A 54 13.31 5.24 -4.18
C LYS A 54 12.21 4.71 -3.28
N VAL A 55 12.21 3.41 -3.03
CA VAL A 55 11.24 2.78 -2.12
C VAL A 55 11.26 3.44 -0.74
N SER A 56 12.44 3.73 -0.20
CA SER A 56 12.61 4.39 1.11
C SER A 56 11.96 5.78 1.23
N GLU A 57 11.70 6.46 0.12
CA GLU A 57 11.17 7.83 0.09
C GLU A 57 9.70 7.85 -0.33
N VAL A 58 9.30 6.95 -1.22
CA VAL A 58 7.99 6.98 -1.88
C VAL A 58 7.02 5.96 -1.30
N PHE A 59 7.49 4.84 -0.76
CA PHE A 59 6.65 3.76 -0.25
C PHE A 59 6.13 4.04 1.17
N THR A 60 5.38 5.14 1.29
CA THR A 60 4.80 5.61 2.55
C THR A 60 3.32 5.26 2.64
N GLU A 61 2.80 5.13 3.86
CA GLU A 61 1.37 4.83 4.08
C GLU A 61 0.46 5.85 3.38
N GLN A 62 0.80 7.13 3.46
CA GLN A 62 0.06 8.20 2.80
C GLN A 62 -0.02 7.99 1.29
N ASN A 63 1.11 7.72 0.63
CA ASN A 63 1.14 7.52 -0.82
C ASN A 63 0.39 6.24 -1.21
N LEU A 64 0.52 5.16 -0.43
CA LEU A 64 -0.21 3.92 -0.64
C LEU A 64 -1.72 4.13 -0.51
N ARG A 65 -2.19 4.87 0.49
CA ARG A 65 -3.61 5.19 0.67
C ARG A 65 -4.20 5.96 -0.51
N LEU A 66 -3.46 6.95 -1.04
CA LEU A 66 -3.83 7.71 -2.24
C LEU A 66 -3.86 6.84 -3.51
N THR A 67 -2.99 5.83 -3.56
CA THR A 67 -2.84 4.94 -4.73
C THR A 67 -3.94 3.88 -4.79
N TYR A 68 -4.33 3.31 -3.65
CA TYR A 68 -5.27 2.20 -3.60
C TYR A 68 -6.65 2.58 -3.03
N GLY A 69 -6.90 3.86 -2.80
CA GLY A 69 -8.23 4.40 -2.47
C GLY A 69 -8.77 3.93 -1.12
N GLY A 70 -7.91 3.82 -0.10
CA GLY A 70 -8.33 3.47 1.27
C GLY A 70 -8.59 1.98 1.54
N ARG A 71 -8.41 1.09 0.56
CA ARG A 71 -8.52 -0.38 0.76
C ARG A 71 -7.30 -1.03 1.43
N ILE A 72 -6.30 -0.23 1.82
CA ILE A 72 -5.08 -0.67 2.51
C ILE A 72 -5.32 -0.68 4.02
N ALA A 73 -6.30 -1.46 4.48
CA ALA A 73 -6.45 -1.78 5.89
C ALA A 73 -5.48 -2.89 6.36
N PHE A 74 -4.67 -3.47 5.44
CA PHE A 74 -3.99 -4.75 5.68
C PHE A 74 -2.46 -4.70 5.81
N LEU A 75 -1.81 -3.54 5.76
CA LEU A 75 -0.34 -3.47 5.90
C LEU A 75 0.17 -3.37 7.34
N HIS A 76 -0.72 -3.23 8.34
CA HIS A 76 -0.37 -3.19 9.77
C HIS A 76 -1.01 -4.34 10.56
N ALA A 77 -0.84 -5.59 10.13
CA ALA A 77 -0.98 -6.73 11.03
C ALA A 77 0.36 -6.96 11.78
N GLY A 78 0.72 -5.98 12.61
CA GLY A 78 1.97 -5.97 13.38
C GLY A 78 1.99 -5.02 14.59
N ALA A 79 0.93 -4.25 14.82
CA ALA A 79 0.66 -3.56 16.08
C ALA A 79 -0.82 -3.18 16.15
N VAL A 80 -1.66 -4.04 16.74
CA VAL A 80 -3.01 -3.67 17.13
C VAL A 80 -2.94 -2.90 18.45
N GLN A 81 -3.37 -1.64 18.43
CA GLN A 81 -3.99 -0.97 19.57
C GLN A 81 -5.43 -0.68 19.16
N PRO A 82 -6.46 -1.25 19.82
CA PRO A 82 -7.84 -0.97 19.51
C PRO A 82 -8.29 0.29 20.26
N GLY A 83 -8.93 1.23 19.57
CA GLY A 83 -9.73 2.25 20.25
C GLY A 83 -9.91 3.55 19.49
N ALA A 84 -11.07 3.66 18.84
CA ALA A 84 -11.99 4.82 18.85
C ALA A 84 -12.62 5.00 17.46
N ASP A 85 -13.58 4.14 17.14
CA ASP A 85 -14.60 4.46 16.16
C ASP A 85 -15.90 4.76 16.92
N ALA A 86 -16.34 6.00 16.83
CA ALA A 86 -17.71 6.42 17.07
C ALA A 86 -17.94 7.72 16.28
N ALA A 87 -18.29 7.53 15.01
CA ALA A 87 -19.32 8.33 14.34
C ALA A 87 -20.57 8.42 15.28
N GLU A 88 -21.47 9.38 15.25
CA GLU A 88 -22.01 10.20 14.18
C GLU A 88 -22.99 11.18 14.86
N GLY A 89 -23.35 12.27 14.19
CA GLY A 89 -24.18 13.33 14.75
C GLY A 89 -25.64 12.94 15.04
N GLN A 90 -26.19 13.55 16.08
CA GLN A 90 -27.61 13.89 16.23
C GLN A 90 -27.70 15.25 16.94
N ILE A 91 -27.74 16.30 16.13
CA ILE A 91 -28.34 17.58 16.48
C ILE A 91 -29.75 17.48 15.92
N GLU A 92 -30.75 17.28 16.77
CA GLU A 92 -32.15 17.66 16.52
C GLU A 92 -33.02 17.39 17.78
N ASP A 93 -33.54 18.49 18.32
CA ASP A 93 -34.90 18.64 18.84
C ASP A 93 -35.29 18.05 20.21
N ALA A 94 -35.29 18.93 21.24
CA ALA A 94 -36.31 18.98 22.31
C ALA A 94 -36.04 20.17 23.27
N MET A 95 -36.27 21.39 22.79
CA MET A 95 -36.80 22.44 23.66
C MET A 95 -38.33 22.34 23.60
N VAL A 96 -39.00 22.61 24.72
CA VAL A 96 -40.45 22.68 24.94
C VAL A 96 -41.13 21.34 25.29
N ARG A 97 -41.38 21.10 26.60
CA ARG A 97 -42.72 21.16 27.22
C ARG A 97 -42.73 20.59 28.64
N GLU A 98 -43.13 21.46 29.57
CA GLU A 98 -43.94 21.27 30.78
C GLU A 98 -44.01 19.90 31.47
N GLY A 99 -43.75 19.94 32.78
CA GLY A 99 -44.03 18.92 33.77
C GLY A 99 -43.49 19.35 35.13
#